data_AF-A0A8T5UGE2-F1
#
_entry.id   AF-A0A8T5UGE2-F1
#
_cell.length_a   1.000
_cell.length_b   1.000
_cell.length_c   1.000
_cell.angle_alpha   90.00
_cell.angle_beta   90.00
_cell.angle_gamma   90.00
#
_symmetry.space_group_name_H-M   'P 1'
#
loop_
_entity.id
_entity.type
_entity.pdbx_description
1 polymer ?
#
loop_
_entity_poly.entity_id
_entity_poly.type
_entity_poly.pdbx_seq_one_letter_code
_entity_poly.pdbx_strand_id
1 'polypeptide(L)'
;MLIHSLFILQKSGVCLYSQNFTDKFKNIEANLITPFFSAIFSFSESVIMKETPEILDMGGFRFVFKVAGDFIFAILSDSSANLLFIKSRLIGIIEAFEDFKKNNKVEEYEEIQNTMFNLQIHSIIAGSEEIIESQPFYSKIIEMMKNLIFENEILGSALFSISGNVIYTSLPQDILLSSLKEFEIRHVVATEYSTTFYSLENDQKIFSRVINIPWKLDPLLVVLYFDSTVSLGMAEVNLEKISRAIQNII
;
A
#
# COMPACT_ATOMS: atom_id res chain seq x y z
N MET A 1 -6.52 -9.08 7.01
CA MET A 1 -6.53 -8.17 5.85
C MET A 1 -7.09 -6.83 6.31
N LEU A 2 -6.38 -5.73 6.02
CA LEU A 2 -6.75 -4.38 6.52
C LEU A 2 -7.63 -3.60 5.53
N ILE A 3 -7.73 -4.07 4.28
CA ILE A 3 -8.73 -3.59 3.32
C ILE A 3 -10.01 -4.40 3.53
N HIS A 4 -11.14 -3.72 3.59
CA HIS A 4 -12.43 -4.32 3.94
C HIS A 4 -13.37 -4.41 2.75
N SER A 5 -13.47 -3.34 1.97
CA SER A 5 -14.45 -3.23 0.89
C SER A 5 -13.92 -2.36 -0.25
N LEU A 6 -14.36 -2.65 -1.47
CA LEU A 6 -14.17 -1.83 -2.66
C LEU A 6 -15.53 -1.40 -3.20
N PHE A 7 -15.61 -0.16 -3.65
CA PHE A 7 -16.74 0.39 -4.37
C PHE A 7 -16.26 1.07 -5.65
N ILE A 8 -16.95 0.81 -6.76
CA ILE A 8 -16.81 1.58 -8.00
C ILE A 8 -18.17 2.21 -8.29
N LEU A 9 -18.16 3.53 -8.34
CA LEU A 9 -19.36 4.33 -8.50
C LEU A 9 -19.21 5.21 -9.73
N GLN A 10 -20.32 5.53 -10.37
CA GLN A 10 -20.37 6.69 -11.24
C GLN A 10 -20.44 7.98 -10.41
N LYS A 11 -19.98 9.10 -10.98
CA LYS A 11 -20.18 10.43 -10.38
C LYS A 11 -21.66 10.78 -10.17
N SER A 12 -22.56 10.18 -10.93
CA SER A 12 -24.01 10.27 -10.74
C SER A 12 -24.48 9.67 -9.41
N GLY A 13 -23.65 8.87 -8.73
CA GLY A 13 -24.04 8.15 -7.52
C GLY A 13 -24.69 6.80 -7.81
N VAL A 14 -24.44 6.19 -8.97
CA VAL A 14 -24.82 4.79 -9.20
C VAL A 14 -23.66 3.88 -8.79
N CYS A 15 -23.95 2.85 -8.00
CA CYS A 15 -22.97 1.82 -7.66
C CYS A 15 -22.93 0.76 -8.77
N LEU A 16 -21.79 0.68 -9.46
CA LEU A 16 -21.55 -0.31 -10.50
C LEU A 16 -20.86 -1.55 -9.96
N TYR A 17 -20.16 -1.42 -8.84
CA TYR A 17 -19.45 -2.53 -8.23
C TYR A 17 -19.33 -2.32 -6.73
N SER A 18 -19.69 -3.35 -5.96
CA SER A 18 -19.38 -3.43 -4.54
C SER A 18 -18.87 -4.82 -4.20
N GLN A 19 -17.76 -4.87 -3.47
CA GLN A 19 -17.22 -6.15 -3.00
C GLN A 19 -16.67 -6.01 -1.59
N ASN A 20 -17.06 -6.94 -0.73
CA ASN A 20 -16.53 -7.09 0.63
C ASN A 20 -15.46 -8.18 0.65
N PHE A 21 -14.27 -7.84 1.13
CA PHE A 21 -13.14 -8.77 1.28
C PHE A 21 -13.00 -9.33 2.70
N THR A 22 -13.70 -8.72 3.67
CA THR A 22 -13.66 -9.14 5.07
C THR A 22 -15.05 -9.20 5.66
N ASP A 23 -15.19 -10.02 6.71
CA ASP A 23 -16.45 -10.25 7.37
C ASP A 23 -16.90 -9.10 8.28
N LYS A 24 -15.98 -8.20 8.66
CA LYS A 24 -16.25 -7.04 9.53
C LYS A 24 -17.38 -6.15 8.99
N PHE A 25 -17.56 -6.10 7.68
CA PHE A 25 -18.47 -5.18 6.99
C PHE A 25 -19.43 -5.87 6.02
N LYS A 26 -19.67 -7.18 6.20
CA LYS A 26 -20.59 -7.98 5.37
C LYS A 26 -21.99 -7.39 5.24
N ASN A 27 -22.43 -6.59 6.22
CA ASN A 27 -23.76 -6.00 6.28
C ASN A 27 -23.81 -4.54 5.80
N ILE A 28 -22.71 -3.98 5.27
CA ILE A 28 -22.79 -2.66 4.63
C ILE A 28 -23.53 -2.83 3.30
N GLU A 29 -24.73 -2.25 3.22
CA GLU A 29 -25.47 -2.16 1.98
C GLU A 29 -24.89 -1.05 1.10
N ALA A 30 -24.55 -1.37 -0.15
CA ALA A 30 -24.08 -0.38 -1.14
C ALA A 30 -25.06 0.80 -1.30
N ASN A 31 -26.36 0.54 -1.10
CA ASN A 31 -27.44 1.53 -1.15
C ASN A 31 -27.33 2.62 -0.08
N LEU A 32 -26.61 2.39 1.03
CA LEU A 32 -26.35 3.40 2.06
C LEU A 32 -25.06 4.18 1.78
N ILE A 33 -24.05 3.49 1.25
CA ILE A 33 -22.73 4.07 0.93
C ILE A 33 -22.85 5.08 -0.21
N THR A 34 -23.64 4.76 -1.22
CA THR A 34 -23.63 5.53 -2.45
C THR A 34 -24.21 6.95 -2.28
N PRO A 35 -25.39 7.14 -1.65
CA PRO A 35 -25.90 8.47 -1.35
C PRO A 35 -24.98 9.27 -0.42
N PHE A 36 -24.32 8.60 0.52
CA PHE A 36 -23.35 9.23 1.42
C PHE A 36 -22.15 9.79 0.65
N PHE A 37 -21.56 9.02 -0.28
CA PHE A 37 -20.48 9.53 -1.12
C PHE A 37 -20.97 10.64 -2.04
N SER A 38 -22.10 10.48 -2.74
CA SER A 38 -22.65 11.57 -3.56
C SER A 38 -22.78 12.88 -2.79
N ALA A 39 -23.31 12.83 -1.55
CA ALA A 39 -23.44 14.01 -0.70
C ALA A 39 -22.06 14.63 -0.36
N ILE A 40 -21.08 13.82 -0.02
CA ILE A 40 -19.72 14.29 0.30
C ILE A 40 -19.03 14.91 -0.92
N PHE A 41 -19.12 14.26 -2.08
CA PHE A 41 -18.51 14.75 -3.31
C PHE A 41 -19.18 16.05 -3.76
N SER A 42 -20.52 16.12 -3.75
CA SER A 42 -21.25 17.36 -4.07
C SER A 42 -20.94 18.49 -3.07
N PHE A 43 -20.81 18.17 -1.78
CA PHE A 43 -20.41 19.14 -0.77
C PHE A 43 -18.99 19.66 -1.02
N SER A 44 -18.04 18.76 -1.26
CA SER A 44 -16.64 19.12 -1.54
C SER A 44 -16.54 19.98 -2.81
N GLU A 45 -17.25 19.61 -3.88
CA GLU A 45 -17.27 20.39 -5.11
C GLU A 45 -17.82 21.80 -4.92
N SER A 46 -18.85 21.94 -4.08
CA SER A 46 -19.56 23.20 -3.86
C SER A 46 -18.84 24.13 -2.88
N VAL A 47 -18.13 23.57 -1.90
CA VAL A 47 -17.61 24.32 -0.74
C VAL A 47 -16.08 24.39 -0.74
N ILE A 48 -15.39 23.35 -1.20
CA ILE A 48 -13.93 23.20 -1.11
C ILE A 48 -13.33 23.20 -2.53
N MET A 49 -13.28 24.38 -3.15
CA MET A 49 -12.48 24.68 -4.35
C MET A 49 -12.59 23.69 -5.54
N LYS A 50 -13.66 22.90 -5.64
CA LYS A 50 -13.86 21.82 -6.64
C LYS A 50 -12.88 20.64 -6.51
N GLU A 51 -12.28 20.44 -5.35
CA GLU A 51 -11.42 19.28 -5.13
C GLU A 51 -12.24 18.10 -4.64
N THR A 52 -12.06 16.94 -5.26
CA THR A 52 -12.69 15.70 -4.83
C THR A 52 -11.95 15.16 -3.62
N PRO A 53 -12.63 14.76 -2.53
CA PRO A 53 -11.95 14.28 -1.35
C PRO A 53 -11.13 13.03 -1.69
N GLU A 54 -9.82 13.06 -1.42
CA GLU A 54 -8.96 11.87 -1.61
C GLU A 54 -9.08 10.89 -0.45
N ILE A 55 -9.35 11.38 0.76
CA ILE A 55 -9.34 10.57 2.00
C ILE A 55 -10.43 11.07 2.93
N LEU A 56 -11.15 10.13 3.54
CA LEU A 56 -12.12 10.39 4.60
C LEU A 56 -11.87 9.45 5.78
N ASP A 57 -11.37 10.00 6.88
CA ASP A 57 -11.11 9.25 8.12
C ASP A 57 -12.33 9.23 9.04
N MET A 58 -12.70 8.04 9.52
CA MET A 58 -13.88 7.80 10.36
C MET A 58 -13.58 6.78 11.47
N GLY A 59 -13.19 7.26 12.64
CA GLY A 59 -13.24 6.48 13.89
C GLY A 59 -12.47 5.16 13.87
N GLY A 60 -11.26 5.14 13.30
CA GLY A 60 -10.42 3.93 13.19
C GLY A 60 -10.50 3.23 11.83
N PHE A 61 -11.38 3.71 10.95
CA PHE A 61 -11.45 3.31 9.54
C PHE A 61 -11.21 4.52 8.65
N ARG A 62 -10.95 4.25 7.38
CA ARG A 62 -10.85 5.30 6.37
C ARG A 62 -11.36 4.84 5.02
N PHE A 63 -11.91 5.79 4.28
CA PHE A 63 -12.08 5.65 2.84
C PHE A 63 -10.95 6.37 2.13
N VAL A 64 -10.38 5.71 1.13
CA VAL A 64 -9.46 6.33 0.18
C VAL A 64 -10.14 6.33 -1.16
N PHE A 65 -10.24 7.50 -1.76
CA PHE A 65 -10.91 7.72 -3.03
C PHE A 65 -9.90 8.01 -4.13
N LYS A 66 -10.26 7.61 -5.35
CA LYS A 66 -9.60 8.07 -6.57
C LYS A 66 -10.65 8.27 -7.65
N VAL A 67 -10.57 9.40 -8.34
CA VAL A 67 -11.46 9.72 -9.45
C VAL A 67 -10.73 9.50 -10.76
N ALA A 68 -11.33 8.75 -11.67
CA ALA A 68 -10.82 8.54 -13.03
C ALA A 68 -11.98 8.67 -14.03
N GLY A 69 -11.93 9.70 -14.86
CA GLY A 69 -13.03 10.04 -15.77
C GLY A 69 -14.33 10.33 -15.01
N ASP A 70 -15.37 9.55 -15.33
CA ASP A 70 -16.71 9.67 -14.72
C ASP A 70 -16.95 8.70 -13.56
N PHE A 71 -15.89 8.01 -13.10
CA PHE A 71 -15.97 7.01 -12.06
C PHE A 71 -15.19 7.43 -10.81
N ILE A 72 -15.75 7.03 -9.66
CA ILE A 72 -15.17 7.19 -8.33
C ILE A 72 -14.87 5.78 -7.81
N PHE A 73 -13.61 5.55 -7.46
CA PHE A 73 -13.14 4.31 -6.88
C PHE A 73 -12.86 4.56 -5.41
N ALA A 74 -13.42 3.73 -4.53
CA ALA A 74 -13.30 3.90 -3.09
C ALA A 74 -12.92 2.59 -2.41
N ILE A 75 -11.86 2.61 -1.60
CA ILE A 75 -11.49 1.49 -0.73
C ILE A 75 -11.77 1.87 0.72
N LEU A 76 -12.51 1.01 1.43
CA LEU A 76 -12.63 1.03 2.89
C LEU A 76 -11.51 0.21 3.51
N SER A 77 -10.78 0.78 4.47
CA SER A 77 -9.74 0.07 5.23
C SER A 77 -9.70 0.48 6.70
N ASP A 78 -9.02 -0.30 7.53
CA ASP A 78 -8.56 0.16 8.85
C ASP A 78 -7.67 1.41 8.65
N SER A 79 -7.72 2.38 9.57
CA SER A 79 -6.95 3.63 9.46
C SER A 79 -5.43 3.43 9.59
N SER A 80 -5.01 2.29 10.14
CA SER A 80 -3.61 1.85 10.20
C SER A 80 -3.10 1.25 8.90
N ALA A 81 -3.97 1.02 7.91
CA ALA A 81 -3.56 0.52 6.61
C ALA A 81 -2.70 1.56 5.87
N ASN A 82 -1.64 1.09 5.23
CA ASN A 82 -0.73 1.93 4.47
C ASN A 82 -1.46 2.60 3.28
N LEU A 83 -1.41 3.92 3.21
CA LEU A 83 -2.10 4.72 2.21
C LEU A 83 -1.47 4.54 0.82
N LEU A 84 -0.14 4.43 0.72
CA LEU A 84 0.53 4.17 -0.56
C LEU A 84 0.08 2.83 -1.15
N PHE A 85 0.02 1.79 -0.32
CA PHE A 85 -0.48 0.48 -0.71
C PHE A 85 -1.91 0.59 -1.24
N ILE A 86 -2.82 1.22 -0.49
CA ILE A 86 -4.21 1.41 -0.92
C ILE A 86 -4.29 2.21 -2.23
N LYS A 87 -3.53 3.31 -2.35
CA LYS A 87 -3.47 4.13 -3.57
C LYS A 87 -2.96 3.32 -4.76
N SER A 88 -1.98 2.43 -4.57
CA SER A 88 -1.51 1.52 -5.62
C SER A 88 -2.57 0.49 -6.02
N ARG A 89 -3.34 -0.04 -5.07
CA ARG A 89 -4.47 -0.94 -5.37
C ARG A 89 -5.53 -0.23 -6.20
N LEU A 90 -5.87 1.01 -5.83
CA LEU A 90 -6.79 1.83 -6.62
C LEU A 90 -6.30 2.04 -8.06
N ILE A 91 -4.99 2.24 -8.27
CA ILE A 91 -4.42 2.36 -9.62
C ILE A 91 -4.63 1.06 -10.43
N GLY A 92 -4.23 -0.09 -9.88
CA GLY A 92 -4.40 -1.38 -10.57
C GLY A 92 -5.88 -1.70 -10.84
N ILE A 93 -6.78 -1.36 -9.91
CA ILE A 93 -8.22 -1.52 -10.09
C ILE A 93 -8.75 -0.63 -11.22
N ILE A 94 -8.28 0.62 -11.33
CA ILE A 94 -8.67 1.53 -12.43
C ILE A 94 -8.25 0.95 -13.77
N GLU A 95 -7.02 0.45 -13.88
CA GLU A 95 -6.50 -0.18 -15.11
C GLU A 95 -7.32 -1.42 -15.48
N ALA A 96 -7.55 -2.31 -14.52
CA ALA A 96 -8.39 -3.49 -14.70
C ALA A 96 -9.83 -3.14 -15.14
N PHE A 97 -10.39 -2.08 -14.56
CA PHE A 97 -11.74 -1.61 -14.90
C PHE A 97 -11.82 -0.99 -16.30
N GLU A 98 -10.82 -0.21 -16.70
CA GLU A 98 -10.77 0.34 -18.06
C GLU A 98 -10.59 -0.76 -19.12
N ASP A 99 -9.77 -1.77 -18.84
CA ASP A 99 -9.64 -2.93 -19.73
C ASP A 99 -10.91 -3.79 -19.77
N PHE A 100 -11.60 -3.93 -18.63
CA PHE A 100 -12.90 -4.56 -18.58
C PHE A 100 -13.93 -3.84 -19.47
N LYS A 101 -14.00 -2.50 -19.39
CA LYS A 101 -14.89 -1.65 -20.21
C LYS A 101 -14.62 -1.71 -21.71
N LYS A 102 -13.36 -1.91 -22.14
CA LYS A 102 -13.05 -2.07 -23.58
C LYS A 102 -13.66 -3.34 -24.16
N ASN A 103 -13.75 -4.38 -23.34
CA ASN A 103 -14.16 -5.72 -23.77
C ASN A 103 -15.63 -6.05 -23.43
N ASN A 104 -16.27 -5.25 -22.59
CA ASN A 104 -17.63 -5.48 -22.11
C ASN A 104 -18.45 -4.18 -22.20
N LYS A 105 -19.74 -4.30 -22.50
CA LYS A 105 -20.66 -3.17 -22.32
C LYS A 105 -20.97 -3.04 -20.83
N VAL A 106 -20.57 -1.93 -20.23
CA VAL A 106 -20.97 -1.56 -18.87
C VAL A 106 -22.21 -0.68 -19.00
N GLU A 107 -23.38 -1.20 -18.65
CA GLU A 107 -24.60 -0.42 -18.61
C GLU A 107 -24.61 0.48 -17.38
N GLU A 108 -25.17 1.68 -17.49
CA GLU A 108 -25.05 2.73 -16.47
C GLU A 108 -25.82 2.41 -15.16
N TYR A 109 -26.67 1.40 -15.16
CA TYR A 109 -27.63 1.11 -14.08
C TYR A 109 -27.53 -0.32 -13.54
N GLU A 110 -26.59 -1.12 -14.04
CA GLU A 110 -26.43 -2.52 -13.62
C GLU A 110 -25.15 -2.71 -12.81
N GLU A 111 -25.27 -3.47 -11.73
CA GLU A 111 -24.11 -3.91 -10.95
C GLU A 111 -23.34 -4.96 -11.76
N ILE A 112 -22.03 -4.76 -11.87
CA ILE A 112 -21.12 -5.64 -12.59
C ILE A 112 -21.01 -6.97 -11.86
N GLN A 113 -21.67 -7.99 -12.39
CA GLN A 113 -21.54 -9.37 -11.94
C GLN A 113 -20.70 -10.18 -12.92
N ASN A 114 -19.38 -9.95 -12.90
CA ASN A 114 -18.45 -10.69 -13.74
C ASN A 114 -17.40 -11.44 -12.90
N THR A 115 -17.41 -12.76 -12.98
CA THR A 115 -16.53 -13.64 -12.19
C THR A 115 -15.05 -13.40 -12.49
N MET A 116 -14.67 -13.17 -13.75
CA MET A 116 -13.27 -12.94 -14.12
C MET A 116 -12.77 -11.60 -13.59
N PHE A 117 -13.58 -10.56 -13.72
CA PHE A 117 -13.30 -9.25 -13.14
C PHE A 117 -13.18 -9.34 -11.61
N ASN A 118 -14.08 -10.07 -10.95
CA ASN A 118 -14.01 -10.31 -9.50
C ASN A 118 -12.70 -10.97 -9.09
N LEU A 119 -12.26 -12.02 -9.80
CA LEU A 119 -11.00 -12.69 -9.51
C LEU A 119 -9.80 -11.75 -9.68
N GLN A 120 -9.81 -10.92 -10.72
CA GLN A 120 -8.76 -9.91 -10.95
C GLN A 120 -8.72 -8.87 -9.84
N ILE A 121 -9.88 -8.33 -9.43
CA ILE A 121 -9.99 -7.39 -8.30
C ILE A 121 -9.49 -8.02 -7.01
N HIS A 122 -9.89 -9.26 -6.72
CA HIS A 122 -9.40 -9.99 -5.55
C HIS A 122 -7.88 -10.17 -5.60
N SER A 123 -7.31 -10.45 -6.78
CA SER A 123 -5.86 -10.56 -6.95
C SER A 123 -5.14 -9.24 -6.67
N ILE A 124 -5.62 -8.13 -7.25
CA ILE A 124 -5.06 -6.79 -7.01
C ILE A 124 -5.10 -6.47 -5.52
N ILE A 125 -6.26 -6.63 -4.88
CA ILE A 125 -6.50 -6.30 -3.48
C ILE A 125 -5.68 -7.17 -2.52
N ALA A 126 -5.56 -8.46 -2.79
CA ALA A 126 -4.66 -9.36 -2.07
C ALA A 126 -3.19 -9.01 -2.30
N GLY A 127 -2.93 -8.26 -3.38
CA GLY A 127 -1.60 -7.91 -3.84
C GLY A 127 -0.89 -9.04 -4.55
N SER A 128 -1.60 -10.08 -5.02
CA SER A 128 -1.00 -11.21 -5.75
C SER A 128 -0.40 -10.85 -7.13
N GLU A 129 -0.66 -9.67 -7.66
CA GLU A 129 0.09 -9.15 -8.81
C GLU A 129 1.50 -8.64 -8.44
N GLU A 130 1.75 -8.28 -7.17
CA GLU A 130 3.09 -7.99 -6.63
C GLU A 130 3.65 -9.14 -5.77
N ILE A 131 2.76 -9.95 -5.20
CA ILE A 131 3.00 -11.29 -4.68
C ILE A 131 2.77 -12.26 -5.84
N ILE A 132 3.45 -12.03 -6.98
CA ILE A 132 3.86 -13.16 -7.78
C ILE A 132 4.83 -13.91 -6.86
N GLU A 133 4.29 -14.99 -6.31
CA GLU A 133 4.95 -15.95 -5.45
C GLU A 133 6.40 -16.18 -5.90
N SER A 134 7.34 -15.73 -5.08
CA SER A 134 8.72 -16.21 -5.04
C SER A 134 9.52 -16.17 -6.35
N GLN A 135 9.88 -14.96 -6.80
CA GLN A 135 11.19 -14.82 -7.45
C GLN A 135 12.26 -15.37 -6.47
N PRO A 136 13.13 -16.31 -6.89
CA PRO A 136 14.26 -16.79 -6.08
C PRO A 136 15.02 -15.64 -5.40
N PHE A 137 15.07 -14.49 -6.07
CA PHE A 137 15.52 -13.22 -5.55
C PHE A 137 14.94 -12.84 -4.17
N TYR A 138 13.62 -12.71 -4.01
CA TYR A 138 13.04 -12.28 -2.73
C TYR A 138 13.28 -13.30 -1.63
N SER A 139 13.22 -14.60 -1.96
CA SER A 139 13.50 -15.65 -0.99
C SER A 139 14.92 -15.55 -0.43
N LYS A 140 15.91 -15.25 -1.28
CA LYS A 140 17.30 -15.01 -0.87
C LYS A 140 17.45 -13.77 0.00
N ILE A 141 16.74 -12.67 -0.31
CA ILE A 141 16.75 -11.47 0.53
C ILE A 141 16.14 -11.76 1.90
N ILE A 142 14.98 -12.43 1.92
CA ILE A 142 14.28 -12.76 3.16
C ILE A 142 15.12 -13.70 4.02
N GLU A 143 15.76 -14.70 3.43
CA GLU A 143 16.67 -15.60 4.13
C GLU A 143 17.87 -14.85 4.71
N MET A 144 18.50 -13.96 3.93
CA MET A 144 19.57 -13.11 4.42
C MET A 144 19.12 -12.24 5.60
N MET A 145 17.94 -11.62 5.51
CA MET A 145 17.37 -10.83 6.60
C MET A 145 17.09 -11.66 7.85
N LYS A 146 16.57 -12.88 7.69
CA LYS A 146 16.33 -13.81 8.80
C LYS A 146 17.63 -14.24 9.47
N ASN A 147 18.68 -14.49 8.69
CA ASN A 147 20.00 -14.86 9.22
C ASN A 147 20.60 -13.71 10.06
N LEU A 148 20.52 -12.46 9.58
CA LEU A 148 20.97 -11.30 10.35
C LEU A 148 20.25 -11.14 11.69
N ILE A 149 18.94 -11.44 11.73
CA ILE A 149 18.16 -11.43 12.97
C ILE A 149 18.60 -12.58 13.88
N PHE A 150 18.76 -13.78 13.33
CA PHE A 150 19.18 -14.96 14.07
C PHE A 150 20.58 -14.80 14.69
N GLU A 151 21.49 -14.14 13.98
CA GLU A 151 22.85 -13.81 14.42
C GLU A 151 22.89 -12.61 15.39
N ASN A 152 21.74 -12.00 15.70
CA ASN A 152 21.59 -10.79 16.51
C ASN A 152 22.37 -9.57 15.97
N GLU A 153 22.62 -9.52 14.65
CA GLU A 153 23.18 -8.32 14.02
C GLU A 153 22.16 -7.19 13.92
N ILE A 154 20.88 -7.55 13.80
CA ILE A 154 19.73 -6.64 13.81
C ILE A 154 18.62 -7.21 14.70
N LEU A 155 17.80 -6.34 15.26
CA LEU A 155 16.61 -6.70 16.04
C LEU A 155 15.41 -7.03 15.14
N GLY A 156 15.40 -6.49 13.92
CA GLY A 156 14.36 -6.75 12.94
C GLY A 156 14.63 -6.05 11.62
N SER A 157 13.84 -6.40 10.61
CA SER A 157 13.89 -5.79 9.30
C SER A 157 12.56 -5.87 8.57
N ALA A 158 12.39 -4.99 7.60
CA ALA A 158 11.31 -5.07 6.64
C ALA A 158 11.79 -4.73 5.23
N LEU A 159 11.10 -5.31 4.26
CA LEU A 159 11.29 -5.10 2.85
C LEU A 159 9.97 -4.62 2.26
N PHE A 160 10.00 -3.47 1.60
CA PHE A 160 8.84 -2.90 0.94
C PHE A 160 9.08 -2.67 -0.53
N SER A 161 8.01 -2.72 -1.32
CA SER A 161 8.03 -2.10 -2.64
C SER A 161 8.00 -0.57 -2.50
N ILE A 162 8.41 0.14 -3.55
CA ILE A 162 8.22 1.59 -3.61
C ILE A 162 6.75 2.04 -3.56
N SER A 163 5.82 1.15 -3.89
CA SER A 163 4.37 1.36 -3.77
C SER A 163 3.85 1.17 -2.33
N GLY A 164 4.73 0.89 -1.35
CA GLY A 164 4.38 0.74 0.06
C GLY A 164 3.90 -0.66 0.46
N ASN A 165 4.00 -1.66 -0.43
CA ASN A 165 3.67 -3.04 -0.11
C ASN A 165 4.68 -3.64 0.85
N VAL A 166 4.21 -4.38 1.84
CA VAL A 166 5.08 -5.16 2.72
C VAL A 166 5.39 -6.49 2.04
N ILE A 167 6.62 -6.63 1.52
CA ILE A 167 7.12 -7.89 0.94
C ILE A 167 7.55 -8.83 2.07
N TYR A 168 8.19 -8.28 3.10
CA TYR A 168 8.58 -9.00 4.31
C TYR A 168 8.65 -8.03 5.48
N THR A 169 8.33 -8.50 6.68
CA THR A 169 8.60 -7.74 7.91
C THR A 169 8.77 -8.69 9.10
N SER A 170 9.68 -8.29 9.97
CA SER A 170 9.87 -8.81 11.34
C SER A 170 9.89 -7.67 12.36
N LEU A 171 9.57 -6.45 11.92
CA LEU A 171 9.54 -5.28 12.78
C LEU A 171 8.34 -5.34 13.75
N PRO A 172 8.50 -4.84 14.99
CA PRO A 172 7.37 -4.53 15.85
C PRO A 172 6.34 -3.64 15.15
N GLN A 173 5.06 -3.80 15.50
CA GLN A 173 3.95 -3.19 14.76
C GLN A 173 3.99 -1.66 14.75
N ASP A 174 4.36 -1.05 15.88
CA ASP A 174 4.56 0.39 16.03
C ASP A 174 5.68 0.91 15.12
N ILE A 175 6.82 0.22 15.10
CA ILE A 175 7.98 0.54 14.24
C ILE A 175 7.64 0.37 12.75
N LEU A 176 6.87 -0.66 12.41
CA LEU A 176 6.40 -0.88 11.05
C LEU A 176 5.53 0.29 10.58
N LEU A 177 4.55 0.69 11.39
CA LEU A 177 3.64 1.80 11.07
C LEU A 177 4.38 3.13 10.97
N SER A 178 5.34 3.41 11.87
CA SER A 178 6.15 4.62 11.80
C SER A 178 7.03 4.65 10.55
N SER A 179 7.67 3.53 10.21
CA SER A 179 8.53 3.40 9.03
C SER A 179 7.75 3.58 7.72
N LEU A 180 6.54 3.02 7.65
CA LEU A 180 5.64 3.20 6.52
C LEU A 180 5.20 4.65 6.39
N LYS A 181 4.80 5.31 7.48
CA LYS A 181 4.39 6.72 7.47
C LYS A 181 5.53 7.65 7.03
N GLU A 182 6.75 7.44 7.53
CA GLU A 182 7.94 8.17 7.09
C GLU A 182 8.19 7.99 5.58
N PHE A 183 8.02 6.77 5.08
CA PHE A 183 8.15 6.49 3.65
C PHE A 183 7.08 7.21 2.82
N GLU A 184 5.83 7.23 3.28
CA GLU A 184 4.74 7.96 2.61
C GLU A 184 5.02 9.45 2.50
N ILE A 185 5.43 10.09 3.59
CA ILE A 185 5.76 11.52 3.62
C ILE A 185 6.82 11.84 2.56
N ARG A 186 7.88 11.02 2.48
CA ARG A 186 8.99 11.25 1.53
C ARG A 186 8.61 10.98 0.08
N HIS A 187 7.75 9.98 -0.16
CA HIS A 187 7.23 9.72 -1.49
C HIS A 187 6.41 10.91 -2.02
N VAL A 188 5.64 11.57 -1.15
CA VAL A 188 4.86 12.77 -1.50
C VAL A 188 5.75 14.00 -1.74
N VAL A 189 6.83 14.17 -0.97
CA VAL A 189 7.69 15.35 -1.01
C VAL A 189 8.80 15.25 -2.10
N ALA A 190 8.89 14.11 -2.80
CA ALA A 190 9.84 13.87 -3.91
C ALA A 190 11.31 14.19 -3.56
N THR A 191 11.71 13.99 -2.30
CA THR A 191 13.09 14.24 -1.87
C THR A 191 14.01 13.10 -2.29
N GLU A 192 15.10 13.43 -2.98
CA GLU A 192 16.15 12.52 -3.49
C GLU A 192 16.95 11.76 -2.41
N TYR A 193 16.59 11.89 -1.12
CA TYR A 193 17.35 11.23 -0.05
C TYR A 193 17.10 9.72 -0.05
N SER A 194 18.11 8.99 -0.53
CA SER A 194 18.10 7.53 -0.64
C SER A 194 18.09 6.80 0.71
N THR A 195 18.52 7.46 1.79
CA THR A 195 18.70 6.85 3.12
C THR A 195 18.00 7.67 4.21
N THR A 196 17.36 6.99 5.15
CA THR A 196 16.73 7.55 6.35
C THR A 196 17.34 6.94 7.59
N PHE A 197 17.46 7.75 8.65
CA PHE A 197 17.83 7.29 9.97
C PHE A 197 17.04 8.07 11.04
N TYR A 198 16.57 7.35 12.07
CA TYR A 198 16.09 7.94 13.31
C TYR A 198 16.37 7.02 14.50
N SER A 199 16.55 7.62 15.68
CA SER A 199 16.67 6.89 16.96
C SER A 199 15.33 6.90 17.69
N LEU A 200 15.03 5.80 18.37
CA LEU A 200 13.93 5.68 19.33
C LEU A 200 14.37 6.23 20.69
N GLU A 201 13.42 6.44 21.61
CA GLU A 201 13.68 6.96 22.96
C GLU A 201 14.63 6.08 23.80
N ASN A 202 14.73 4.80 23.44
CA ASN A 202 15.59 3.81 24.09
C ASN A 202 16.93 3.59 23.36
N ASP A 203 17.36 4.56 22.56
CA ASP A 203 18.60 4.56 21.77
C ASP A 203 18.71 3.47 20.68
N GLN A 204 17.67 2.65 20.48
CA GLN A 204 17.58 1.78 19.32
C GLN A 204 17.41 2.60 18.06
N LYS A 205 17.83 2.03 16.92
CA LYS A 205 18.03 2.81 15.70
C LYS A 205 17.29 2.17 14.55
N ILE A 206 16.64 2.98 13.73
CA ILE A 206 15.98 2.54 12.52
C ILE A 206 16.67 3.22 11.35
N PHE A 207 17.15 2.40 10.44
CA PHE A 207 17.76 2.83 9.18
C PHE A 207 16.92 2.31 8.04
N SER A 208 16.69 3.14 7.03
CA SER A 208 16.05 2.68 5.80
C SER A 208 16.75 3.20 4.57
N ARG A 209 16.67 2.45 3.47
CA ARG A 209 17.23 2.85 2.20
C ARG A 209 16.43 2.34 1.03
N VAL A 210 16.26 3.19 0.03
CA VAL A 210 15.77 2.77 -1.30
C VAL A 210 16.94 2.19 -2.07
N ILE A 211 16.76 0.94 -2.51
CA ILE A 211 17.73 0.18 -3.28
C ILE A 211 17.20 0.03 -4.70
N ASN A 212 17.94 0.61 -5.65
CA ASN A 212 17.72 0.38 -7.08
C ASN A 212 18.43 -0.92 -7.47
N ILE A 213 17.70 -1.84 -8.10
CA ILE A 213 18.21 -3.11 -8.57
C ILE A 213 18.33 -3.03 -10.10
N PRO A 214 19.54 -3.11 -10.69
CA PRO A 214 19.76 -2.78 -12.10
C PRO A 214 18.88 -3.53 -13.12
N TRP A 215 18.54 -4.78 -12.81
CA TRP A 215 17.76 -5.67 -13.69
C TRP A 215 16.26 -5.69 -13.36
N LYS A 216 15.82 -4.93 -12.35
CA LYS A 216 14.42 -4.81 -11.94
C LYS A 216 13.97 -3.36 -12.11
N LEU A 217 12.81 -3.17 -12.73
CA LEU A 217 12.24 -1.83 -12.98
C LEU A 217 11.91 -1.08 -11.67
N ASP A 218 11.41 -1.79 -10.65
CA ASP A 218 10.96 -1.15 -9.41
C ASP A 218 12.00 -1.26 -8.28
N PRO A 219 12.39 -0.12 -7.66
CA PRO A 219 13.23 -0.13 -6.48
C PRO A 219 12.55 -0.82 -5.29
N LEU A 220 13.36 -1.15 -4.28
CA LEU A 220 12.89 -1.67 -3.00
C LEU A 220 13.28 -0.75 -1.87
N LEU A 221 12.42 -0.61 -0.87
CA LEU A 221 12.77 0.02 0.39
C LEU A 221 13.15 -1.07 1.39
N VAL A 222 14.37 -1.00 1.93
CA VAL A 222 14.81 -1.83 3.04
C VAL A 222 14.78 -1.01 4.31
N VAL A 223 14.25 -1.59 5.38
CA VAL A 223 14.28 -1.02 6.74
C VAL A 223 14.98 -2.02 7.65
N LEU A 224 15.94 -1.54 8.43
CA LEU A 224 16.69 -2.29 9.42
C LEU A 224 16.51 -1.64 10.79
N TYR A 225 16.27 -2.47 11.79
CA TYR A 225 16.07 -2.08 13.17
C TYR A 225 17.22 -2.65 14.01
N PHE A 226 18.02 -1.76 14.58
CA PHE A 226 19.25 -2.07 15.31
C PHE A 226 19.10 -1.82 16.80
N ASP A 227 19.85 -2.60 17.57
CA ASP A 227 19.94 -2.43 19.01
C ASP A 227 20.63 -1.11 19.43
N SER A 228 20.36 -0.70 20.65
CA SER A 228 20.97 0.47 21.29
C SER A 228 22.50 0.44 21.29
N THR A 229 23.10 -0.75 21.40
CA THR A 229 24.55 -0.97 21.45
C THR A 229 25.26 -0.74 20.11
N VAL A 230 24.54 -0.79 18.99
CA VAL A 230 25.12 -0.58 17.66
C VAL A 230 25.33 0.92 17.43
N SER A 231 26.57 1.33 17.15
CA SER A 231 26.86 2.74 16.83
C SER A 231 26.31 3.14 15.46
N LEU A 232 26.07 4.44 15.26
CA LEU A 232 25.50 4.95 14.00
C LEU A 232 26.31 4.58 12.77
N GLY A 233 27.64 4.71 12.86
CA GLY A 233 28.53 4.34 11.75
C GLY A 233 28.47 2.85 11.43
N MET A 234 28.31 1.98 12.43
CA MET A 234 28.17 0.53 12.21
C MET A 234 26.83 0.19 11.55
N ALA A 235 25.75 0.82 11.99
CA ALA A 235 24.43 0.65 11.38
C ALA A 235 24.42 1.08 9.91
N GLU A 236 25.04 2.22 9.58
CA GLU A 236 25.18 2.70 8.21
C GLU A 236 26.01 1.76 7.34
N VAL A 237 27.16 1.30 7.84
CA VAL A 237 28.02 0.33 7.13
C VAL A 237 27.29 -0.98 6.90
N ASN A 238 26.51 -1.47 7.86
CA ASN A 238 25.73 -2.68 7.70
C ASN A 238 24.60 -2.50 6.67
N LEU A 239 23.89 -1.37 6.70
CA LEU A 239 22.90 -1.04 5.67
C LEU A 239 23.51 -1.01 4.27
N GLU A 240 24.70 -0.42 4.11
CA GLU A 240 25.43 -0.40 2.84
C GLU A 240 25.80 -1.81 2.37
N LYS A 241 26.36 -2.64 3.26
CA LYS A 241 26.70 -4.04 2.95
C LYS A 241 25.48 -4.83 2.48
N ILE A 242 24.38 -4.73 3.23
CA ILE A 242 23.11 -5.39 2.91
C ILE A 242 22.56 -4.88 1.58
N SER A 243 22.63 -3.57 1.34
CA SER A 243 22.14 -2.98 0.09
C SER A 243 22.90 -3.52 -1.12
N ARG A 244 24.24 -3.58 -1.03
CA ARG A 244 25.08 -4.16 -2.08
C ARG A 244 24.83 -5.65 -2.24
N ALA A 245 24.64 -6.38 -1.15
CA ALA A 245 24.32 -7.80 -1.21
C ALA A 245 23.03 -8.00 -2.01
N ILE A 246 21.97 -7.24 -1.71
CA ILE A 246 20.68 -7.29 -2.42
C ILE A 246 20.83 -6.96 -3.91
N GLN A 247 21.58 -5.91 -4.25
CA GLN A 247 21.83 -5.54 -5.65
C GLN A 247 22.54 -6.63 -6.45
N ASN A 248 23.32 -7.47 -5.78
CA ASN A 248 24.11 -8.55 -6.39
C ASN A 248 23.41 -9.92 -6.33
N ILE A 249 22.20 -10.02 -5.78
CA ILE A 249 21.43 -11.27 -5.83
C ILE A 249 20.95 -11.48 -7.28
N ILE A 250 21.34 -12.61 -7.86
CA ILE A 250 20.89 -13.13 -9.16
C ILE A 250 19.91 -14.29 -8.91
#